data_AF-A0A5E7WII0-F1
#
_entry.id   AF-A0A5E7WII0-F1
#
_cell.length_a   1.000
_cell.length_b   1.000
_cell.length_c   1.000
_cell.angle_alpha   90.00
_cell.angle_beta   90.00
_cell.angle_gamma   90.00
#
_symmetry.space_group_name_H-M   'P 1'
#
loop_
_entity.id
_entity.type
_entity.pdbx_description
1 polymer ?
#
loop_
_entity_poly.entity_id
_entity_poly.type
_entity_poly.pdbx_seq_one_letter_code
_entity_poly.pdbx_strand_id
1 'polypeptide(L)'
;MYTSNVHWLDELWVNAKQLQHQHLDLLIDATSLDYPLLQELAEHPDAAKLAKLFENTPEVAIADFGPLLLRVDNAQRPWLKTFLSAVDCNKHVVALFSPWAFEALADHLRGFLQAQWNQGRSEGVLRYYDPRMLLPVAETLTPAQSNSFHAAVISWHWLDRDQYPQSLPGNYVRHAPTPASGPVMFDHPQVANLLAWTEADAYRVDRCAVPQHYGLSRNESLIRHLYRSQLAANQKGLKEPEEREPFIEQWLVENSPFVIDEPVRALI
;
A
#
# COMPACT_ATOMS: atom_id res chain seq x y z
N MET A 1 -6.27 -20.57 6.37
CA MET A 1 -4.92 -21.14 6.19
C MET A 1 -4.07 -19.98 5.73
N TYR A 2 -3.04 -19.58 6.48
CA TYR A 2 -2.19 -18.45 6.08
C TYR A 2 -1.42 -18.83 4.81
N THR A 3 -1.40 -17.94 3.81
CA THR A 3 -0.58 -18.12 2.63
C THR A 3 0.87 -17.81 3.00
N SER A 4 1.80 -18.72 2.74
CA SER A 4 3.22 -18.41 2.89
C SER A 4 3.67 -17.50 1.74
N ASN A 5 4.65 -16.62 1.98
CA ASN A 5 5.21 -15.74 0.94
C ASN A 5 5.67 -16.53 -0.30
N VAL A 6 6.16 -17.76 -0.11
CA VAL A 6 6.55 -18.67 -1.19
C VAL A 6 5.35 -19.14 -2.01
N HIS A 7 4.24 -19.47 -1.36
CA HIS A 7 3.03 -19.88 -2.07
C HIS A 7 2.47 -18.71 -2.89
N TRP A 8 2.45 -17.50 -2.32
CA TRP A 8 2.08 -16.28 -3.05
C TRP A 8 3.00 -16.03 -4.26
N LEU A 9 4.32 -16.22 -4.11
CA LEU A 9 5.25 -16.13 -5.23
C LEU A 9 4.93 -17.12 -6.34
N ASP A 10 4.57 -18.36 -6.00
CA ASP A 10 4.17 -19.36 -7.00
C ASP A 10 2.88 -18.96 -7.74
N GLU A 11 1.90 -18.37 -7.04
CA GLU A 11 0.70 -17.80 -7.66
C GLU A 11 1.05 -16.66 -8.63
N LEU A 12 1.97 -15.76 -8.25
CA LEU A 12 2.43 -14.68 -9.14
C LEU A 12 3.05 -15.24 -10.42
N TRP A 13 3.89 -16.28 -10.35
CA TRP A 13 4.48 -16.89 -11.55
C TRP A 13 3.44 -17.61 -12.42
N VAL A 14 2.43 -18.24 -11.82
CA VAL A 14 1.30 -18.81 -12.57
C VAL A 14 0.55 -17.71 -13.32
N ASN A 15 0.26 -16.60 -12.66
CA ASN A 15 -0.41 -15.44 -13.27
C ASN A 15 0.44 -14.81 -14.40
N ALA A 16 1.75 -14.66 -14.18
CA ALA A 16 2.70 -14.17 -15.21
C ALA A 16 2.62 -15.04 -16.47
N LYS A 17 2.67 -16.36 -16.30
CA LYS A 17 2.59 -17.32 -17.41
C LYS A 17 1.25 -17.22 -18.16
N GLN A 18 0.14 -17.08 -17.45
CA GLN A 18 -1.19 -16.90 -18.07
C GLN A 18 -1.28 -15.61 -18.88
N LEU A 19 -0.63 -14.55 -18.41
CA LEU A 19 -0.52 -13.27 -19.12
C LEU A 19 0.55 -13.26 -20.22
N GLN A 20 1.22 -14.40 -20.46
CA GLN A 20 2.37 -14.52 -21.37
C GLN A 20 3.52 -13.55 -21.03
N HIS A 21 3.64 -13.19 -19.76
CA HIS A 21 4.67 -12.30 -19.24
C HIS A 21 5.89 -13.09 -18.80
N GLN A 22 7.07 -12.57 -19.11
CA GLN A 22 8.35 -13.24 -18.86
C GLN A 22 9.05 -12.75 -17.58
N HIS A 23 8.50 -11.71 -16.94
CA HIS A 23 9.05 -11.07 -15.76
C HIS A 23 7.96 -10.71 -14.74
N LEU A 24 8.39 -10.49 -13.49
CA LEU A 24 7.63 -9.83 -12.44
C LEU A 24 8.25 -8.45 -12.18
N ASP A 25 7.41 -7.46 -11.96
CA ASP A 25 7.82 -6.16 -11.41
C ASP A 25 7.43 -6.12 -9.92
N LEU A 26 8.34 -5.67 -9.06
CA LEU A 26 8.15 -5.58 -7.62
C LEU A 26 8.50 -4.17 -7.14
N LEU A 27 7.59 -3.54 -6.43
CA LEU A 27 7.85 -2.38 -5.61
C LEU A 27 8.22 -2.85 -4.21
N ILE A 28 9.40 -2.45 -3.76
CA ILE A 28 9.93 -2.77 -2.44
C ILE A 28 9.98 -1.48 -1.61
N ASP A 29 9.24 -1.43 -0.50
CA ASP A 29 9.47 -0.41 0.53
C ASP A 29 10.74 -0.77 1.30
N ALA A 30 11.87 -0.13 1.03
CA ALA A 30 13.12 -0.37 1.75
C ALA A 30 13.16 0.32 3.13
N THR A 31 12.11 1.04 3.52
CA THR A 31 12.05 1.73 4.81
C THR A 31 12.03 0.70 5.93
N SER A 32 13.03 0.71 6.81
CA SER A 32 13.17 -0.27 7.91
C SER A 32 13.23 -1.73 7.44
N LEU A 33 13.65 -1.97 6.19
CA LEU A 33 13.83 -3.31 5.67
C LEU A 33 15.07 -3.96 6.31
N ASP A 34 14.84 -5.00 7.12
CA ASP A 34 15.92 -5.80 7.74
C ASP A 34 16.46 -6.86 6.77
N TYR A 35 16.91 -6.42 5.60
CA TYR A 35 17.51 -7.25 4.56
C TYR A 35 18.46 -6.41 3.69
N PRO A 36 19.70 -6.86 3.41
CA PRO A 36 20.71 -6.08 2.70
C PRO A 36 20.49 -6.08 1.17
N LEU A 37 19.29 -5.69 0.72
CA LEU A 37 18.82 -5.86 -0.66
C LEU A 37 19.77 -5.26 -1.71
N LEU A 38 20.21 -4.01 -1.52
CA LEU A 38 21.07 -3.33 -2.48
C LEU A 38 22.46 -3.95 -2.56
N GLN A 39 22.99 -4.46 -1.44
CA GLN A 39 24.28 -5.13 -1.42
C GLN A 39 24.19 -6.49 -2.15
N GLU A 40 23.19 -7.30 -1.84
CA GLU A 40 22.93 -8.59 -2.49
C GLU A 40 22.78 -8.43 -4.01
N LEU A 41 22.03 -7.43 -4.46
CA LEU A 41 21.87 -7.14 -5.89
C LEU A 41 23.18 -6.68 -6.55
N ALA A 42 24.01 -5.91 -5.85
CA ALA A 42 25.30 -5.45 -6.37
C ALA A 42 26.34 -6.57 -6.52
N GLU A 43 26.31 -7.57 -5.62
CA GLU A 43 27.20 -8.74 -5.66
C GLU A 43 26.82 -9.75 -6.76
N HIS A 44 25.62 -9.63 -7.33
CA HIS A 44 25.09 -10.48 -8.39
C HIS A 44 24.71 -9.67 -9.63
N PRO A 45 25.64 -9.26 -10.51
CA PRO A 45 25.34 -8.35 -11.63
C PRO A 45 24.41 -8.92 -12.72
N ASP A 46 24.19 -10.24 -12.77
CA ASP A 46 23.12 -10.88 -13.58
C ASP A 46 21.72 -10.74 -12.92
N ALA A 47 21.62 -10.00 -11.82
CA ALA A 47 20.40 -9.84 -11.04
C ALA A 47 19.37 -8.91 -11.70
N ALA A 48 18.24 -8.82 -11.02
CA ALA A 48 17.11 -7.99 -11.34
C ALA A 48 17.51 -6.59 -11.83
N LYS A 49 16.76 -6.05 -12.80
CA LYS A 49 16.85 -4.60 -13.03
C LYS A 49 16.35 -3.89 -11.78
N LEU A 50 17.00 -2.79 -11.42
CA LEU A 50 16.70 -2.00 -10.24
C LEU A 50 16.59 -0.52 -10.63
N ALA A 51 15.56 0.15 -10.13
CA ALA A 51 15.44 1.60 -10.14
C ALA A 51 15.07 2.10 -8.73
N LYS A 52 15.78 3.11 -8.23
CA LYS A 52 15.43 3.80 -7.00
C LYS A 52 14.43 4.90 -7.36
N LEU A 53 13.20 4.80 -6.90
CA LEU A 53 12.14 5.69 -7.40
C LEU A 53 12.27 7.12 -6.85
N PHE A 54 12.94 7.31 -5.70
CA PHE A 54 13.27 8.66 -5.20
C PHE A 54 14.46 9.33 -5.90
N GLU A 55 15.15 8.65 -6.83
CA GLU A 55 16.09 9.37 -7.71
C GLU A 55 15.31 10.41 -8.50
N ASN A 56 15.85 11.64 -8.59
CA ASN A 56 15.19 12.78 -9.23
C ASN A 56 13.89 13.25 -8.54
N THR A 57 13.70 12.95 -7.26
CA THR A 57 12.65 13.55 -6.41
C THR A 57 13.29 14.37 -5.26
N PRO A 58 12.50 15.18 -4.52
CA PRO A 58 13.00 15.88 -3.33
C PRO A 58 13.61 14.93 -2.27
N GLU A 59 13.18 13.67 -2.23
CA GLU A 59 13.62 12.64 -1.28
C GLU A 59 14.88 11.88 -1.74
N VAL A 60 15.63 12.38 -2.72
CA VAL A 60 16.84 11.73 -3.25
C VAL A 60 17.87 11.36 -2.15
N ALA A 61 17.93 12.14 -1.06
CA ALA A 61 18.83 11.89 0.07
C ALA A 61 18.55 10.55 0.79
N ILE A 62 17.36 9.98 0.62
CA ILE A 62 16.95 8.69 1.20
C ILE A 62 16.63 7.64 0.12
N ALA A 63 17.12 7.82 -1.11
CA ALA A 63 16.79 6.94 -2.23
C ALA A 63 17.17 5.45 -2.01
N ASP A 64 18.20 5.19 -1.22
CA ASP A 64 18.64 3.83 -0.87
C ASP A 64 17.70 3.14 0.15
N PHE A 65 16.93 3.93 0.90
CA PHE A 65 16.00 3.47 1.93
C PHE A 65 14.53 3.65 1.53
N GLY A 66 14.28 4.14 0.31
CA GLY A 66 12.94 4.45 -0.20
C GLY A 66 12.33 3.33 -1.04
N PRO A 67 11.36 3.66 -1.90
CA PRO A 67 10.77 2.71 -2.83
C PRO A 67 11.75 2.30 -3.93
N LEU A 68 11.96 1.00 -4.06
CA LEU A 68 12.76 0.38 -5.10
C LEU A 68 11.85 -0.37 -6.07
N LEU A 69 12.03 -0.16 -7.37
CA LEU A 69 11.42 -0.98 -8.41
C LEU A 69 12.42 -2.05 -8.85
N LEU A 70 12.02 -3.31 -8.75
CA LEU A 70 12.78 -4.47 -9.23
C LEU A 70 12.05 -5.14 -10.39
N ARG A 71 12.79 -5.57 -11.41
CA ARG A 71 12.28 -6.48 -12.46
C ARG A 71 13.09 -7.76 -12.49
N VAL A 72 12.41 -8.88 -12.28
CA VAL A 72 12.99 -10.23 -12.17
C VAL A 72 12.36 -11.15 -13.20
N ASP A 73 13.15 -12.02 -13.80
CA ASP A 73 12.70 -13.08 -14.70
C ASP A 73 12.85 -14.47 -14.05
N ASN A 74 12.57 -15.53 -14.81
CA ASN A 74 12.63 -16.90 -14.31
C ASN A 74 14.03 -17.32 -13.79
N ALA A 75 15.11 -16.75 -14.31
CA ALA A 75 16.47 -17.03 -13.88
C ALA A 75 16.71 -16.56 -12.44
N GLN A 76 16.11 -15.44 -12.03
CA GLN A 76 16.23 -14.93 -10.65
C GLN A 76 15.18 -15.50 -9.68
N ARG A 77 14.32 -16.43 -10.11
CA ARG A 77 13.29 -17.03 -9.25
C ARG A 77 13.85 -17.66 -7.95
N PRO A 78 14.99 -18.37 -7.94
CA PRO A 78 15.56 -18.91 -6.69
C PRO A 78 15.96 -17.81 -5.70
N TRP A 79 16.63 -16.75 -6.18
CA TRP A 79 17.00 -15.60 -5.36
C TRP A 79 15.75 -14.90 -4.81
N LEU A 80 14.76 -14.64 -5.66
CA LEU A 80 13.52 -13.98 -5.25
C LEU A 80 12.77 -14.77 -4.18
N LYS A 81 12.76 -16.11 -4.30
CA LYS A 81 12.19 -16.98 -3.26
C LYS A 81 12.91 -16.80 -1.92
N THR A 82 14.24 -16.72 -1.91
CA THR A 82 15.02 -16.47 -0.70
C THR A 82 14.69 -15.11 -0.10
N PHE A 83 14.69 -14.06 -0.93
CA PHE A 83 14.33 -12.70 -0.50
C PHE A 83 12.93 -12.63 0.13
N LEU A 84 11.90 -13.10 -0.58
CA LEU A 84 10.52 -13.06 -0.07
C LEU A 84 10.31 -13.95 1.17
N SER A 85 11.15 -14.96 1.38
CA SER A 85 11.11 -15.77 2.61
C SER A 85 11.72 -15.05 3.81
N ALA A 86 12.58 -14.06 3.58
CA ALA A 86 13.29 -13.32 4.61
C ALA A 86 12.59 -12.03 5.06
N VAL A 87 11.59 -11.54 4.31
CA VAL A 87 10.95 -10.24 4.55
C VAL A 87 9.47 -10.35 4.87
N ASP A 88 8.94 -9.35 5.57
CA ASP A 88 7.51 -9.19 5.80
C ASP A 88 6.84 -8.61 4.54
N CYS A 89 6.40 -9.47 3.63
CA CYS A 89 5.78 -9.06 2.36
C CYS A 89 4.57 -8.13 2.55
N ASN A 90 3.82 -8.24 3.65
CA ASN A 90 2.72 -7.32 3.94
C ASN A 90 3.18 -5.88 4.19
N LYS A 91 4.43 -5.66 4.58
CA LYS A 91 4.98 -4.31 4.81
C LYS A 91 5.83 -3.81 3.66
N HIS A 92 6.46 -4.72 2.93
CA HIS A 92 7.55 -4.35 2.04
C HIS A 92 7.29 -4.62 0.57
N VAL A 93 6.32 -5.47 0.18
CA VAL A 93 6.29 -5.97 -1.21
C VAL A 93 4.93 -5.79 -1.86
N VAL A 94 4.90 -4.97 -2.92
CA VAL A 94 3.81 -4.92 -3.90
C VAL A 94 4.34 -5.47 -5.22
N ALA A 95 3.69 -6.48 -5.77
CA ALA A 95 3.97 -6.98 -7.11
C ALA A 95 3.05 -6.34 -8.14
N LEU A 96 3.51 -6.19 -9.37
CA LEU A 96 2.69 -5.72 -10.48
C LEU A 96 3.09 -6.36 -11.80
N PHE A 97 2.14 -6.41 -12.72
CA PHE A 97 2.40 -6.83 -14.10
C PHE A 97 2.31 -5.61 -15.01
N SER A 98 3.42 -5.26 -15.66
CA SER A 98 3.46 -4.16 -16.63
C SER A 98 4.15 -4.60 -17.93
N PRO A 99 3.55 -4.33 -19.09
CA PRO A 99 4.19 -4.57 -20.38
C PRO A 99 5.09 -3.42 -20.83
N TRP A 100 5.20 -2.35 -20.04
CA TRP A 100 6.06 -1.22 -20.37
C TRP A 100 7.54 -1.58 -20.22
N ALA A 101 8.37 -0.89 -21.00
CA ALA A 101 9.81 -0.91 -20.81
C ALA A 101 10.15 -0.47 -19.38
N PHE A 102 11.19 -1.07 -18.79
CA PHE A 102 11.53 -0.88 -17.37
C PHE A 102 11.72 0.60 -17.00
N GLU A 103 12.49 1.36 -17.78
CA GLU A 103 12.71 2.79 -17.53
C GLU A 103 11.39 3.59 -17.60
N ALA A 104 10.56 3.33 -18.61
CA ALA A 104 9.27 4.01 -18.76
C ALA A 104 8.32 3.69 -17.59
N LEU A 105 8.35 2.46 -17.07
CA LEU A 105 7.60 2.08 -15.88
C LEU A 105 8.14 2.81 -14.65
N ALA A 106 9.46 2.86 -14.46
CA ALA A 106 10.09 3.56 -13.34
C ALA A 106 9.73 5.05 -13.34
N ASP A 107 9.82 5.70 -14.50
CA ASP A 107 9.45 7.11 -14.69
C ASP A 107 7.96 7.36 -14.42
N HIS A 108 7.09 6.47 -14.92
CA HIS A 108 5.66 6.53 -14.65
C HIS A 108 5.38 6.46 -13.15
N LEU A 109 5.89 5.44 -12.48
CA LEU A 109 5.71 5.23 -11.04
C LEU A 109 6.28 6.42 -10.24
N ARG A 110 7.44 6.94 -10.62
CA ARG A 110 8.04 8.12 -10.01
C ARG A 110 7.14 9.36 -10.10
N GLY A 111 6.46 9.56 -11.23
CA GLY A 111 5.51 10.66 -11.42
C GLY A 111 4.36 10.67 -10.41
N PHE A 112 4.02 9.51 -9.81
CA PHE A 112 2.98 9.39 -8.80
C PHE A 112 3.51 9.37 -7.36
N LEU A 113 4.81 9.51 -7.13
CA LEU A 113 5.36 9.57 -5.77
C LEU A 113 5.08 10.91 -5.08
N GLN A 114 4.89 11.98 -5.84
CA GLN A 114 4.69 13.32 -5.29
C GLN A 114 3.22 13.68 -5.34
N ALA A 115 2.66 14.08 -4.20
CA ALA A 115 1.33 14.66 -4.11
C ALA A 115 1.41 16.11 -3.64
N GLN A 116 0.55 16.96 -4.20
CA GLN A 116 0.44 18.36 -3.81
C GLN A 116 -1.02 18.71 -3.52
N TRP A 117 -1.23 19.57 -2.53
CA TRP A 117 -2.56 20.09 -2.17
C TRP A 117 -2.46 21.57 -1.75
N ASN A 118 -3.58 22.17 -1.38
CA ASN A 118 -3.65 23.60 -1.03
C ASN A 118 -3.09 24.51 -2.14
N GLN A 119 -3.41 24.21 -3.41
CA GLN A 119 -2.89 24.91 -4.58
C GLN A 119 -1.36 24.84 -4.69
N GLY A 120 -0.76 23.70 -4.31
CA GLY A 120 0.68 23.47 -4.40
C GLY A 120 1.50 24.04 -3.25
N ARG A 121 0.85 24.57 -2.20
CA ARG A 121 1.53 25.09 -0.99
C ARG A 121 1.92 24.00 0.01
N SER A 122 1.40 22.79 -0.19
CA SER A 122 1.65 21.65 0.66
C SER A 122 1.94 20.46 -0.23
N GLU A 123 2.93 19.67 0.16
CA GLU A 123 3.43 18.53 -0.60
C GLU A 123 3.79 17.36 0.32
N GLY A 124 3.84 16.16 -0.25
CA GLY A 124 4.23 14.96 0.47
C GLY A 124 4.31 13.74 -0.43
N VAL A 125 4.89 12.68 0.12
CA VAL A 125 5.07 11.41 -0.59
C VAL A 125 3.80 10.58 -0.58
N LEU A 126 3.35 10.16 -1.77
CA LEU A 126 2.26 9.21 -1.94
C LEU A 126 2.79 7.77 -1.87
N ARG A 127 2.63 7.14 -0.70
CA ARG A 127 3.22 5.83 -0.37
C ARG A 127 2.47 4.63 -0.96
N TYR A 128 2.10 4.66 -2.24
CA TYR A 128 1.40 3.52 -2.88
C TYR A 128 2.25 2.23 -2.95
N TYR A 129 3.56 2.34 -2.75
CA TYR A 129 4.50 1.22 -2.68
C TYR A 129 4.47 0.48 -1.33
N ASP A 130 3.87 1.06 -0.29
CA ASP A 130 3.56 0.33 0.94
C ASP A 130 2.29 -0.52 0.68
N PRO A 131 2.35 -1.86 0.82
CA PRO A 131 1.21 -2.73 0.55
C PRO A 131 -0.05 -2.36 1.35
N ARG A 132 0.14 -1.76 2.52
CA ARG A 132 -0.93 -1.34 3.43
C ARG A 132 -1.63 -0.06 2.98
N MET A 133 -1.00 0.70 2.07
CA MET A 133 -1.47 1.98 1.53
C MET A 133 -1.86 1.93 0.06
N LEU A 134 -1.45 0.91 -0.70
CA LEU A 134 -1.81 0.78 -2.12
C LEU A 134 -3.32 0.93 -2.36
N LEU A 135 -4.14 0.16 -1.64
CA LEU A 135 -5.59 0.19 -1.80
C LEU A 135 -6.22 1.50 -1.27
N PRO A 136 -5.87 2.01 -0.07
CA PRO A 136 -6.24 3.36 0.37
C PRO A 136 -5.95 4.47 -0.65
N VAL A 137 -4.78 4.43 -1.29
CA VAL A 137 -4.42 5.38 -2.35
C VAL A 137 -5.36 5.20 -3.54
N ALA A 138 -5.50 3.98 -4.06
CA ALA A 138 -6.34 3.69 -5.22
C ALA A 138 -7.81 4.10 -5.00
N GLU A 139 -8.38 3.85 -3.81
CA GLU A 139 -9.74 4.24 -3.43
C GLU A 139 -9.93 5.76 -3.30
N THR A 140 -8.84 6.51 -3.06
CA THR A 140 -8.88 7.98 -2.90
C THR A 140 -8.81 8.72 -4.24
N LEU A 141 -8.23 8.12 -5.28
CA LEU A 141 -8.04 8.78 -6.57
C LEU A 141 -9.40 9.09 -7.23
N THR A 142 -9.50 10.27 -7.84
CA THR A 142 -10.60 10.55 -8.79
C THR A 142 -10.51 9.59 -9.98
N PRO A 143 -11.59 9.37 -10.76
CA PRO A 143 -11.52 8.52 -11.95
C PRO A 143 -10.41 8.91 -12.94
N ALA A 144 -10.15 10.21 -13.14
CA ALA A 144 -9.08 10.68 -14.02
C ALA A 144 -7.68 10.37 -13.47
N GLN A 145 -7.46 10.58 -12.18
CA GLN A 145 -6.20 10.23 -11.52
C GLN A 145 -5.99 8.71 -11.51
N SER A 146 -7.03 7.92 -11.20
CA SER A 146 -7.00 6.46 -11.18
C SER A 146 -6.66 5.88 -12.55
N ASN A 147 -7.29 6.39 -13.61
CA ASN A 147 -6.96 6.01 -14.99
C ASN A 147 -5.49 6.28 -15.32
N SER A 148 -4.97 7.44 -14.90
CA SER A 148 -3.57 7.82 -15.14
C SER A 148 -2.61 6.96 -14.33
N PHE A 149 -2.86 6.79 -13.03
CA PHE A 149 -2.03 6.00 -12.11
C PHE A 149 -1.88 4.56 -12.59
N HIS A 150 -2.99 3.92 -12.97
CA HIS A 150 -3.02 2.52 -13.36
C HIS A 150 -2.69 2.27 -14.85
N ALA A 151 -2.39 3.29 -15.65
CA ALA A 151 -2.20 3.15 -17.10
C ALA A 151 -1.03 2.23 -17.50
N ALA A 152 0.01 2.15 -16.67
CA ALA A 152 1.17 1.30 -16.91
C ALA A 152 1.00 -0.15 -16.42
N VAL A 153 -0.11 -0.47 -15.74
CA VAL A 153 -0.24 -1.72 -14.98
C VAL A 153 -1.44 -2.53 -15.46
N ILE A 154 -1.22 -3.84 -15.66
CA ILE A 154 -2.27 -4.83 -15.95
C ILE A 154 -3.00 -5.21 -14.66
N SER A 155 -2.23 -5.52 -13.60
CA SER A 155 -2.76 -5.75 -12.26
C SER A 155 -1.67 -5.58 -11.20
N TRP A 156 -2.11 -5.17 -10.02
CA TRP A 156 -1.33 -5.07 -8.80
C TRP A 156 -1.66 -6.25 -7.90
N HIS A 157 -0.69 -6.69 -7.12
CA HIS A 157 -0.78 -7.84 -6.22
C HIS A 157 -0.02 -7.55 -4.93
N TRP A 158 -0.61 -7.91 -3.80
CA TRP A 158 0.03 -7.74 -2.49
C TRP A 158 -0.53 -8.74 -1.48
N LEU A 159 0.11 -8.85 -0.31
CA LEU A 159 -0.47 -9.53 0.85
C LEU A 159 -1.12 -8.50 1.77
N ASP A 160 -2.40 -8.68 2.12
CA ASP A 160 -3.09 -7.83 3.10
C ASP A 160 -2.59 -8.09 4.53
N ARG A 161 -3.10 -7.31 5.50
CA ARG A 161 -2.67 -7.36 6.92
C ARG A 161 -2.93 -8.72 7.60
N ASP A 162 -3.65 -9.63 6.94
CA ASP A 162 -3.89 -11.00 7.38
C ASP A 162 -3.08 -12.04 6.57
N GLN A 163 -2.12 -11.57 5.75
CA GLN A 163 -1.31 -12.36 4.82
C GLN A 163 -2.11 -13.08 3.74
N TYR A 164 -3.28 -12.54 3.36
CA TYR A 164 -4.03 -13.06 2.22
C TYR A 164 -3.62 -12.36 0.92
N PRO A 165 -3.39 -13.11 -0.17
CA PRO A 165 -3.19 -12.54 -1.50
C PRO A 165 -4.39 -11.69 -1.92
N GLN A 166 -4.08 -10.46 -2.32
CA GLN A 166 -5.01 -9.52 -2.90
C GLN A 166 -4.54 -9.13 -4.29
N SER A 167 -5.50 -8.74 -5.13
CA SER A 167 -5.20 -8.17 -6.44
C SER A 167 -6.13 -7.01 -6.76
N LEU A 168 -5.61 -6.05 -7.53
CA LEU A 168 -6.36 -4.91 -8.04
C LEU A 168 -6.08 -4.81 -9.55
N PRO A 169 -7.11 -4.88 -10.43
CA PRO A 169 -6.89 -4.64 -11.85
C PRO A 169 -6.32 -3.23 -12.08
N GLY A 170 -5.35 -3.13 -12.97
CA GLY A 170 -4.93 -1.84 -13.49
C GLY A 170 -5.76 -1.45 -14.72
N ASN A 171 -5.38 -0.36 -15.36
CA ASN A 171 -6.06 0.21 -16.52
C ASN A 171 -5.10 0.24 -17.70
N TYR A 172 -4.35 -0.85 -17.91
CA TYR A 172 -3.30 -0.92 -18.92
C TYR A 172 -3.79 -0.39 -20.27
N VAL A 173 -3.14 0.68 -20.74
CA VAL A 173 -3.35 1.24 -22.07
C VAL A 173 -2.19 0.82 -22.96
N ARG A 174 -2.50 0.21 -24.11
CA ARG A 174 -1.51 -0.32 -25.08
C ARG A 174 -0.53 0.75 -25.59
N HIS A 175 -0.95 2.01 -25.60
CA HIS A 175 -0.11 3.15 -25.93
C HIS A 175 0.29 3.85 -24.64
N ALA A 176 1.59 4.14 -24.47
CA ALA A 176 2.07 4.94 -23.36
C ALA A 176 1.38 6.31 -23.41
N PRO A 177 0.49 6.66 -22.46
CA PRO A 177 0.16 8.06 -22.27
C PRO A 177 1.46 8.80 -21.98
N THR A 178 1.54 10.08 -22.37
CA THR A 178 2.60 10.96 -21.89
C THR A 178 2.67 10.79 -20.37
N PRO A 179 3.86 10.52 -19.79
CA PRO A 179 3.99 10.40 -18.33
C PRO A 179 3.29 11.58 -17.66
N ALA A 180 2.62 11.32 -16.55
CA ALA A 180 2.06 12.40 -15.74
C ALA A 180 3.21 13.35 -15.39
N SER A 181 3.25 14.51 -16.06
CA SER A 181 4.27 15.50 -15.85
C SER A 181 3.84 16.35 -14.68
N GLY A 182 4.26 15.93 -13.48
CA GLY A 182 4.06 16.69 -12.26
C GLY A 182 3.35 15.91 -11.14
N PRO A 183 3.32 16.49 -9.94
CA PRO A 183 2.74 15.88 -8.76
C PRO A 183 1.23 15.68 -8.90
N VAL A 184 0.71 14.66 -8.24
CA VAL A 184 -0.71 14.39 -8.16
C VAL A 184 -1.37 15.48 -7.33
N MET A 185 -2.25 16.26 -7.95
CA MET A 185 -2.99 17.32 -7.25
C MET A 185 -4.17 16.72 -6.48
N PHE A 186 -4.15 16.81 -5.15
CA PHE A 186 -5.24 16.38 -4.28
C PHE A 186 -6.07 17.55 -3.75
N ASP A 187 -7.37 17.31 -3.64
CA ASP A 187 -8.29 18.19 -2.93
C ASP A 187 -8.31 17.88 -1.42
N HIS A 188 -9.02 18.72 -0.66
CA HIS A 188 -9.12 18.55 0.80
C HIS A 188 -9.73 17.20 1.22
N PRO A 189 -10.85 16.71 0.63
CA PRO A 189 -11.36 15.38 0.90
C PRO A 189 -10.34 14.25 0.67
N GLN A 190 -9.59 14.29 -0.43
CA GLN A 190 -8.58 13.27 -0.72
C GLN A 190 -7.47 13.24 0.33
N VAL A 191 -6.96 14.41 0.71
CA VAL A 191 -5.94 14.51 1.77
C VAL A 191 -6.50 14.04 3.11
N ALA A 192 -7.72 14.45 3.48
CA ALA A 192 -8.36 14.04 4.72
C ALA A 192 -8.56 12.51 4.80
N ASN A 193 -8.90 11.86 3.69
CA ASN A 193 -9.02 10.41 3.62
C ASN A 193 -7.68 9.71 3.87
N LEU A 194 -6.60 10.14 3.21
CA LEU A 194 -5.28 9.53 3.40
C LEU A 194 -4.71 9.77 4.80
N LEU A 195 -4.95 10.95 5.38
CA LEU A 195 -4.58 11.23 6.76
C LEU A 195 -5.36 10.36 7.75
N ALA A 196 -6.67 10.16 7.54
CA ALA A 196 -7.47 9.28 8.39
C ALA A 196 -6.96 7.82 8.38
N TRP A 197 -6.40 7.33 7.27
CA TRP A 197 -5.73 6.02 7.24
C TRP A 197 -4.45 5.99 8.08
N THR A 198 -3.68 7.08 8.05
CA THR A 198 -2.46 7.21 8.87
C THR A 198 -2.80 7.27 10.35
N GLU A 199 -3.82 8.05 10.73
CA GLU A 199 -4.34 8.15 12.10
C GLU A 199 -4.91 6.81 12.59
N ALA A 200 -5.58 6.06 11.72
CA ALA A 200 -6.08 4.72 12.04
C ALA A 200 -4.94 3.73 12.34
N ASP A 201 -3.84 3.76 11.57
CA ASP A 201 -2.69 2.90 11.84
C ASP A 201 -1.94 3.35 13.11
N ALA A 202 -1.81 4.66 13.34
CA ALA A 202 -1.25 5.22 14.58
C ALA A 202 -2.06 4.76 15.80
N TYR A 203 -3.39 4.94 15.78
CA TYR A 203 -4.27 4.45 16.83
C TYR A 203 -4.08 2.94 17.08
N ARG A 204 -3.99 2.15 16.02
CA ARG A 204 -3.79 0.70 16.12
C ARG A 204 -2.48 0.36 16.83
N VAL A 205 -1.40 1.05 16.49
CA VAL A 205 -0.07 0.85 17.09
C VAL A 205 -0.06 1.32 18.54
N ASP A 206 -0.48 2.56 18.80
CA ASP A 206 -0.41 3.20 20.12
C ASP A 206 -1.28 2.49 21.16
N ARG A 207 -2.44 1.98 20.75
CA ARG A 207 -3.38 1.26 21.64
C ARG A 207 -3.22 -0.25 21.58
N CYS A 208 -2.23 -0.78 20.85
CA CYS A 208 -2.08 -2.21 20.57
C CYS A 208 -3.42 -2.87 20.17
N ALA A 209 -4.19 -2.17 19.32
CA ALA A 209 -5.53 -2.59 18.96
C ALA A 209 -5.48 -3.90 18.17
N VAL A 210 -6.26 -4.89 18.60
CA VAL A 210 -6.45 -6.15 17.89
C VAL A 210 -7.91 -6.31 17.48
N PRO A 211 -8.21 -7.11 16.44
CA PRO A 211 -9.58 -7.26 15.93
C PRO A 211 -10.60 -7.64 17.02
N GLN A 212 -10.17 -8.46 17.98
CA GLN A 212 -10.99 -8.97 19.07
C GLN A 212 -11.43 -7.88 20.04
N HIS A 213 -10.72 -6.75 20.15
CA HIS A 213 -11.20 -5.61 20.96
C HIS A 213 -12.48 -4.99 20.40
N TYR A 214 -12.81 -5.25 19.12
CA TYR A 214 -13.90 -4.61 18.40
C TYR A 214 -14.88 -5.60 17.75
N GLY A 215 -14.78 -6.90 18.07
CA GLY A 215 -15.71 -7.93 17.59
C GLY A 215 -15.42 -8.37 16.16
N LEU A 216 -14.20 -8.12 15.70
CA LEU A 216 -13.72 -8.41 14.36
C LEU A 216 -12.78 -9.61 14.41
N SER A 217 -12.65 -10.30 13.28
CA SER A 217 -11.82 -11.51 13.15
C SER A 217 -10.53 -11.29 12.34
N ARG A 218 -10.37 -10.12 11.73
CA ARG A 218 -9.31 -9.81 10.74
C ARG A 218 -8.68 -8.44 10.98
N ASN A 219 -7.37 -8.35 10.83
CA ASN A 219 -6.62 -7.09 10.91
C ASN A 219 -7.02 -6.12 9.80
N GLU A 220 -7.32 -6.64 8.60
CA GLU A 220 -7.80 -5.80 7.50
C GLU A 220 -9.18 -5.20 7.78
N SER A 221 -10.05 -5.94 8.50
CA SER A 221 -11.33 -5.39 8.96
C SER A 221 -11.15 -4.36 10.08
N LEU A 222 -10.21 -4.61 11.01
CA LEU A 222 -9.89 -3.68 12.09
C LEU A 222 -9.45 -2.31 11.54
N ILE A 223 -8.48 -2.28 10.62
CA ILE A 223 -7.96 -1.01 10.12
C ILE A 223 -9.05 -0.20 9.39
N ARG A 224 -9.97 -0.87 8.68
CA ARG A 224 -11.12 -0.21 8.05
C ARG A 224 -12.12 0.34 9.08
N HIS A 225 -12.31 -0.36 10.19
CA HIS A 225 -13.16 0.11 11.30
C HIS A 225 -12.56 1.35 11.96
N LEU A 226 -11.26 1.33 12.25
CA LEU A 226 -10.52 2.47 12.79
C LEU A 226 -10.51 3.65 11.80
N TYR A 227 -10.30 3.40 10.51
CA TYR A 227 -10.38 4.45 9.48
C TYR A 227 -11.74 5.15 9.46
N ARG A 228 -12.84 4.39 9.59
CA ARG A 228 -14.20 4.96 9.63
C ARG A 228 -14.44 5.82 10.87
N SER A 229 -13.86 5.47 12.02
CA SER A 229 -13.96 6.30 13.22
C SER A 229 -13.23 7.64 13.05
N GLN A 230 -12.06 7.63 12.41
CA GLN A 230 -11.31 8.86 12.07
C GLN A 230 -12.10 9.75 11.11
N LEU A 231 -12.72 9.16 10.08
CA LEU A 231 -13.59 9.90 9.17
C LEU A 231 -14.81 10.51 9.88
N ALA A 232 -15.44 9.76 10.79
CA ALA A 232 -16.57 10.26 11.57
C ALA A 232 -16.17 11.46 12.44
N ALA A 233 -14.98 11.42 13.04
CA ALA A 233 -14.43 12.53 13.81
C ALA A 233 -14.13 13.76 12.92
N ASN A 234 -13.58 13.52 11.72
CA ASN A 234 -13.35 14.58 10.73
C ASN A 234 -14.65 15.25 10.28
N GLN A 235 -15.71 14.47 10.06
CA GLN A 235 -17.03 15.00 9.70
C GLN A 235 -17.66 15.85 10.81
N LYS A 236 -17.34 15.56 12.08
CA LYS A 236 -17.72 16.39 13.22
C LYS A 236 -16.85 17.64 13.41
N GLY A 237 -15.77 17.77 12.64
CA GLY A 237 -14.82 18.88 12.74
C GLY A 237 -13.94 18.83 13.99
N LEU A 238 -13.83 17.67 14.64
CA LEU A 238 -13.05 17.48 15.87
C LEU A 238 -11.55 17.45 15.55
N LYS A 239 -10.81 18.44 16.06
CA LYS A 239 -9.37 18.60 15.83
C LYS A 239 -8.55 18.35 17.08
N GLU A 240 -9.01 18.86 18.23
CA GLU A 240 -8.26 18.77 19.48
C GLU A 240 -8.36 17.36 20.07
N PRO A 241 -7.24 16.77 20.56
CA PRO A 241 -7.25 15.42 21.13
C PRO A 241 -8.25 15.22 22.27
N GLU A 242 -8.44 16.25 23.10
CA GLU A 242 -9.34 16.24 24.26
C GLU A 242 -10.81 15.95 23.88
N GLU A 243 -11.23 16.37 22.70
CA GLU A 243 -12.59 16.12 22.18
C GLU A 243 -12.61 14.95 21.19
N ARG A 244 -11.53 14.80 20.41
CA ARG A 244 -11.43 13.81 19.33
C ARG A 244 -11.28 12.39 19.85
N GLU A 245 -10.42 12.15 20.84
CA GLU A 245 -10.18 10.80 21.35
C GLU A 245 -11.41 10.19 22.03
N PRO A 246 -12.12 10.89 22.96
CA PRO A 246 -13.33 10.35 23.56
C PRO A 246 -14.41 10.06 22.52
N PHE A 247 -14.54 10.91 21.49
CA PHE A 247 -15.48 10.68 20.39
C PHE A 247 -15.12 9.40 19.61
N ILE A 248 -13.85 9.19 19.26
CA ILE A 248 -13.40 8.01 18.52
C ILE A 248 -13.67 6.74 19.34
N GLU A 249 -13.33 6.75 20.63
CA GLU A 249 -13.57 5.60 21.53
C GLU A 249 -15.06 5.28 21.61
N GLN A 250 -15.90 6.28 21.82
CA GLN A 250 -17.35 6.12 21.85
C GLN A 250 -17.89 5.61 20.51
N TRP A 251 -17.45 6.18 19.39
CA TRP A 251 -17.86 5.76 18.06
C TRP A 251 -17.51 4.29 17.81
N LEU A 252 -16.31 3.86 18.21
CA LEU A 252 -15.86 2.48 18.05
C LEU A 252 -16.72 1.52 18.86
N VAL A 253 -17.08 1.88 20.10
CA VAL A 253 -18.01 1.09 20.93
C VAL A 253 -19.38 0.96 20.27
N GLU A 254 -19.95 2.06 19.80
CA GLU A 254 -21.29 2.09 19.19
C GLU A 254 -21.38 1.38 17.84
N ASN A 255 -20.28 1.35 17.08
CA ASN A 255 -20.25 0.81 15.72
C ASN A 255 -19.52 -0.54 15.64
N SER A 256 -19.06 -1.07 16.77
CA SER A 256 -18.49 -2.41 16.84
C SER A 256 -19.60 -3.47 16.87
N PRO A 257 -19.42 -4.61 16.19
CA PRO A 257 -20.38 -5.72 16.20
C PRO A 257 -20.60 -6.39 17.57
N PHE A 258 -19.87 -5.98 18.62
CA PHE A 258 -20.26 -6.32 19.98
C PHE A 258 -21.50 -5.54 20.37
N VAL A 259 -22.64 -6.22 20.43
CA VAL A 259 -23.76 -5.73 21.24
C VAL A 259 -23.25 -5.75 22.69
N ILE A 260 -23.10 -4.56 23.30
CA ILE A 260 -22.91 -4.42 24.74
C ILE A 260 -24.03 -5.24 25.40
N ASP A 261 -23.64 -6.20 26.25
CA ASP A 261 -24.54 -7.07 27.02
C ASP A 261 -25.85 -6.35 27.41
N GLU A 262 -26.97 -6.72 26.80
CA GLU A 262 -28.24 -6.54 27.50
C GLU A 262 -28.16 -7.44 28.75
N PRO A 263 -28.35 -6.89 29.97
CA PRO A 263 -28.35 -7.72 31.15
C PRO A 263 -29.46 -8.76 31.02
N VAL A 264 -29.11 -10.03 31.29
CA VAL A 264 -30.06 -11.14 31.33
C VAL A 264 -31.26 -10.72 32.18
N ARG A 265 -32.41 -10.49 31.52
CA ARG A 265 -33.66 -10.30 32.24
C ARG A 265 -33.89 -11.54 33.08
N ALA A 266 -33.92 -11.36 34.40
CA ALA A 266 -34.32 -12.40 35.32
C ALA A 266 -35.69 -12.94 34.88
N LEU A 267 -35.73 -14.24 34.58
CA LEU A 267 -36.99 -14.95 34.37
C LEU A 267 -37.74 -14.93 35.72
N ILE A 268 -38.83 -14.18 35.77
CA ILE A 268 -39.94 -14.39 36.71
C ILE A 268 -41.04 -15.09 35.94
#